data_AF-A0A3N6G2X8-F1
#
_entry.id   AF-A0A3N6G2X8-F1
#
_cell.length_a   1.000
_cell.length_b   1.000
_cell.length_c   1.000
_cell.angle_alpha   90.00
_cell.angle_beta   90.00
_cell.angle_gamma   90.00
#
_symmetry.space_group_name_H-M   'P 1'
#
loop_
_entity.id
_entity.type
_entity.pdbx_description
1 polymer ?
#
loop_
_entity_poly.entity_id
_entity_poly.type
_entity_poly.pdbx_seq_one_letter_code
_entity_poly.pdbx_strand_id
1 'polypeptide(L)'
;MESLVRQWRRKKRLIAFPRWGGGSIAAVVVLLLSVLLGYGYLYARMGGAQPARGPVELDALCGSPPVYVAANSPYRGPGPHPMVVYHEKDQTSPPAWTRVAVDPSADDGAPLAQEDSAQVQLVACAERVQEERTREVCRLEGGATPLYRAVYRVRVREARTARTVAETLVRPTAEQCPRFIHVDSRDPRAYTLPSAQDYAQQLADVMNAPAAGPPARDPCREPSGDSSSGPPAPERTCPPLRRPR
;
A
#
# COMPACT_ATOMS: atom_id res chain seq x y z
N MET A 1 -54.19 9.33 26.27
CA MET A 1 -53.64 8.37 25.28
C MET A 1 -54.70 7.53 24.55
N GLU A 2 -55.99 7.56 24.93
CA GLU A 2 -57.03 6.72 24.30
C GLU A 2 -57.67 7.29 23.02
N SER A 3 -57.42 8.55 22.64
CA SER A 3 -58.06 9.16 21.46
C SER A 3 -57.37 8.85 20.13
N LEU A 4 -56.07 8.51 20.14
CA LEU A 4 -55.29 8.26 18.91
C LEU A 4 -55.50 6.85 18.33
N VAL A 5 -55.97 5.89 19.14
CA VAL A 5 -56.18 4.51 18.68
C VAL A 5 -57.44 4.36 17.81
N ARG A 6 -58.44 5.24 17.96
CA ARG A 6 -59.70 5.14 17.19
C ARG A 6 -59.57 5.69 15.77
N GLN A 7 -58.61 6.59 15.51
CA GLN A 7 -58.44 7.20 14.20
C GLN A 7 -57.84 6.23 13.16
N TRP A 8 -57.18 5.15 13.60
CA TRP A 8 -56.54 4.18 12.71
C TRP A 8 -57.47 3.10 12.14
N ARG A 9 -58.68 2.90 12.69
CA ARG A 9 -59.60 1.82 12.22
C ARG A 9 -60.49 2.21 11.02
N ARG A 10 -60.62 3.49 10.66
CA ARG A 10 -61.56 3.92 9.60
C ARG A 10 -60.96 4.14 8.20
N LYS A 11 -59.67 3.87 8.00
CA LYS A 11 -59.00 4.05 6.70
C LYS A 11 -58.67 2.74 5.97
N LYS A 12 -59.41 1.66 6.23
CA LYS A 12 -59.47 0.47 5.34
C LYS A 12 -60.53 0.69 4.25
N ARG A 13 -60.37 1.74 3.44
CA ARG A 13 -61.09 1.82 2.16
C ARG A 13 -60.25 1.09 1.12
N LEU A 14 -60.73 -0.10 0.76
CA LEU A 14 -60.54 -0.81 -0.51
C LEU A 14 -59.54 -0.13 -1.47
N ILE A 15 -58.25 -0.46 -1.32
CA ILE A 15 -57.31 -0.31 -2.42
C ILE A 15 -57.57 -1.51 -3.32
N ALA A 16 -58.47 -1.31 -4.28
CA ALA A 16 -58.61 -2.23 -5.39
C ALA A 16 -57.30 -2.17 -6.18
N PHE A 17 -56.44 -3.17 -5.98
CA PHE A 17 -55.26 -3.35 -6.81
C PHE A 17 -55.76 -3.61 -8.24
N PRO A 18 -55.46 -2.73 -9.21
CA PRO A 18 -55.76 -3.04 -10.60
C PRO A 18 -55.04 -4.34 -10.96
N ARG A 19 -55.74 -5.25 -11.66
CA ARG A 19 -55.12 -6.43 -12.31
C ARG A 19 -54.11 -5.92 -13.33
N TRP A 20 -52.89 -5.64 -12.87
CA TRP A 20 -51.74 -5.34 -13.71
C TRP A 20 -51.41 -6.62 -14.48
N GLY A 21 -51.65 -6.60 -15.79
CA GLY A 21 -51.25 -7.68 -16.69
C GLY A 21 -49.75 -7.94 -16.56
N GLY A 22 -49.34 -9.20 -16.60
CA GLY A 22 -47.97 -9.67 -16.33
C GLY A 22 -46.85 -9.05 -17.19
N GLY A 23 -47.16 -8.17 -18.15
CA GLY A 23 -46.17 -7.42 -18.93
C GLY A 23 -45.44 -6.32 -18.13
N SER A 24 -46.04 -5.74 -17.09
CA SER A 24 -45.42 -4.61 -16.37
C SER A 24 -44.26 -5.02 -15.46
N ILE A 25 -44.28 -6.24 -14.91
CA ILE A 25 -43.21 -6.72 -14.02
C ILE A 25 -41.93 -6.97 -14.82
N ALA A 26 -42.05 -7.56 -16.02
CA ALA A 26 -40.91 -7.83 -16.89
C ALA A 26 -40.19 -6.54 -17.29
N ALA A 27 -40.94 -5.49 -17.66
CA ALA A 27 -40.36 -4.20 -18.03
C ALA A 27 -39.59 -3.53 -16.86
N VAL A 28 -40.12 -3.61 -15.63
CA VAL A 28 -39.46 -3.04 -14.44
C VAL A 28 -38.17 -3.81 -14.11
N VAL A 29 -38.18 -5.13 -14.19
CA VAL A 29 -36.99 -5.96 -13.94
C VAL A 29 -35.89 -5.67 -14.98
N VAL A 30 -36.23 -5.59 -16.27
CA VAL A 30 -35.27 -5.27 -17.33
C VAL A 30 -34.66 -3.88 -17.12
N LEU A 31 -35.48 -2.89 -16.73
CA LEU A 31 -35.01 -1.53 -16.49
C LEU A 31 -34.08 -1.45 -15.26
N LEU A 32 -34.41 -2.14 -14.17
CA LEU A 32 -33.55 -2.23 -12.98
C LEU A 32 -32.22 -2.94 -13.28
N LEU A 33 -32.25 -4.05 -14.01
CA LEU A 33 -31.02 -4.75 -14.42
C LEU A 33 -30.15 -3.86 -15.32
N SER A 34 -30.76 -3.11 -16.24
CA SER A 34 -30.05 -2.18 -17.13
C SER A 34 -29.37 -1.05 -16.33
N VAL A 35 -30.06 -0.49 -15.33
CA VAL A 35 -29.49 0.53 -14.44
C VAL A 35 -28.36 -0.04 -13.60
N LEU A 36 -28.51 -1.25 -13.03
CA LEU A 36 -27.46 -1.88 -12.22
C LEU A 36 -26.22 -2.22 -13.07
N LEU A 37 -26.40 -2.75 -14.29
CA LEU A 37 -25.31 -3.02 -15.21
C LEU A 37 -24.64 -1.73 -15.69
N GLY A 38 -25.42 -0.70 -16.04
CA GLY A 38 -24.90 0.61 -16.42
C GLY A 38 -24.12 1.28 -15.29
N TYR A 39 -24.64 1.23 -14.06
CA TYR A 39 -23.97 1.73 -12.87
C TYR A 39 -22.70 0.94 -12.56
N GLY A 40 -22.73 -0.38 -12.63
CA GLY A 40 -21.56 -1.24 -12.47
C GLY A 40 -20.47 -0.96 -13.50
N TYR A 41 -20.85 -0.76 -14.77
CA TYR A 41 -19.92 -0.38 -15.85
C TYR A 41 -19.30 0.99 -15.61
N LEU A 42 -20.11 1.99 -15.24
CA LEU A 42 -19.63 3.34 -14.91
C LEU A 42 -18.71 3.33 -13.69
N TYR A 43 -19.04 2.55 -12.66
CA TYR A 43 -18.21 2.40 -11.46
C TYR A 43 -16.87 1.74 -11.80
N ALA A 44 -16.88 0.67 -12.60
CA ALA A 44 -15.66 0.02 -13.08
C ALA A 44 -14.80 0.96 -13.96
N ARG A 45 -15.44 1.84 -14.75
CA ARG A 45 -14.74 2.80 -15.62
C ARG A 45 -14.19 4.02 -14.87
N MET A 46 -14.95 4.55 -13.91
CA MET A 46 -14.48 5.66 -13.06
C MET A 46 -13.46 5.20 -12.02
N GLY A 47 -13.48 3.91 -11.66
CA GLY A 47 -12.45 3.26 -10.85
C GLY A 47 -11.16 2.90 -11.61
N GLY A 48 -10.95 3.47 -12.81
CA GLY A 48 -9.66 3.34 -13.50
C GLY A 48 -8.55 3.80 -12.55
N ALA A 49 -7.61 2.90 -12.23
CA ALA A 49 -6.52 3.22 -11.34
C ALA A 49 -5.79 4.46 -11.86
N GLN A 50 -5.76 5.52 -11.07
CA GLN A 50 -5.00 6.72 -11.39
C GLN A 50 -3.59 6.59 -10.82
N PRO A 51 -2.56 7.11 -11.51
CA PRO A 51 -1.22 7.13 -10.95
C PRO A 51 -1.18 8.06 -9.74
N ALA A 52 -0.15 7.89 -8.90
CA ALA A 52 0.01 8.76 -7.74
C ALA A 52 0.19 10.20 -8.21
N ARG A 53 -0.71 11.10 -7.78
CA ARG A 53 -0.68 12.52 -8.16
C ARG A 53 0.42 13.29 -7.44
N GLY A 54 0.97 12.71 -6.39
CA GLY A 54 2.10 13.26 -5.66
C GLY A 54 2.65 12.31 -4.60
N PRO A 55 3.73 12.69 -3.92
CA PRO A 55 4.41 11.82 -2.96
C PRO A 55 3.51 11.47 -1.77
N VAL A 56 2.55 12.30 -1.40
CA VAL A 56 1.65 12.00 -0.29
C VAL A 56 0.82 10.74 -0.57
N GLU A 57 0.38 10.49 -1.80
CA GLU A 57 -0.44 9.31 -2.11
C GLU A 57 0.33 7.99 -2.02
N LEU A 58 1.67 8.03 -2.11
CA LEU A 58 2.53 6.85 -2.00
C LEU A 58 2.76 6.42 -0.55
N ASP A 59 2.49 7.27 0.44
CA ASP A 59 2.65 6.92 1.85
C ASP A 59 1.64 5.84 2.31
N ALA A 60 0.51 5.74 1.62
CA ALA A 60 -0.54 4.76 1.88
C ALA A 60 -0.08 3.31 1.63
N LEU A 61 1.01 3.10 0.88
CA LEU A 61 1.68 1.81 0.74
C LEU A 61 2.34 1.35 2.05
N CYS A 62 2.64 2.28 2.96
CA CYS A 62 3.23 1.99 4.26
C CYS A 62 2.16 1.74 5.34
N GLY A 63 0.89 2.03 5.06
CA GLY A 63 -0.23 1.71 5.94
C GLY A 63 -0.51 0.22 6.10
N SER A 64 -1.42 -0.10 7.02
CA SER A 64 -1.95 -1.43 7.24
C SER A 64 -3.49 -1.40 7.21
N PRO A 65 -4.15 -1.96 6.17
CA PRO A 65 -3.55 -2.62 5.00
C PRO A 65 -2.87 -1.63 4.03
N PRO A 66 -1.88 -2.09 3.23
CA PRO A 66 -1.23 -1.23 2.24
C PRO A 66 -2.17 -0.96 1.06
N VAL A 67 -2.22 0.28 0.60
CA VAL A 67 -3.00 0.69 -0.59
C VAL A 67 -2.06 0.89 -1.76
N TYR A 68 -2.23 0.13 -2.84
CA TYR A 68 -1.39 0.23 -4.05
C TYR A 68 -1.94 1.24 -5.05
N VAL A 69 -1.07 1.70 -5.94
CA VAL A 69 -1.40 2.68 -6.98
C VAL A 69 -1.22 2.03 -8.36
N ALA A 70 -2.27 1.38 -8.88
CA ALA A 70 -2.16 0.43 -9.99
C ALA A 70 -1.70 1.03 -11.34
N ALA A 71 -1.70 2.35 -11.47
CA ALA A 71 -1.22 3.07 -12.65
C ALA A 71 0.23 3.58 -12.52
N ASN A 72 0.91 3.33 -11.40
CA ASN A 72 2.35 3.55 -11.30
C ASN A 72 3.14 2.59 -12.21
N SER A 73 4.34 3.04 -12.59
CA SER A 73 5.30 2.23 -13.35
C SER A 73 5.56 0.88 -12.65
N PRO A 74 5.48 -0.26 -13.38
CA PRO A 74 5.73 -1.57 -12.79
C PRO A 74 7.21 -1.74 -12.44
N TYR A 75 7.51 -2.50 -11.38
CA TYR A 75 8.89 -2.85 -11.04
C TYR A 75 9.40 -3.97 -11.97
N ARG A 76 10.04 -3.59 -13.09
CA ARG A 76 10.53 -4.48 -14.16
C ARG A 76 11.75 -3.92 -14.87
N GLY A 77 12.52 -4.80 -15.51
CA GLY A 77 13.66 -4.43 -16.36
C GLY A 77 14.97 -4.27 -15.60
N PRO A 78 16.02 -3.75 -16.26
CA PRO A 78 17.25 -3.37 -15.59
C PRO A 78 17.02 -2.17 -14.66
N GLY A 79 17.79 -2.09 -13.57
CA GLY A 79 17.85 -0.89 -12.73
C GLY A 79 18.59 0.26 -13.44
N PRO A 80 18.66 1.45 -12.81
CA PRO A 80 18.16 1.77 -11.48
C PRO A 80 16.62 1.94 -11.43
N HIS A 81 16.01 1.46 -10.36
CA HIS A 81 14.57 1.50 -10.12
C HIS A 81 14.20 2.72 -9.25
N PRO A 82 13.36 3.66 -9.74
CA PRO A 82 12.95 4.84 -8.98
C PRO A 82 12.26 4.46 -7.66
N MET A 83 12.76 5.01 -6.56
CA MET A 83 12.31 4.68 -5.21
C MET A 83 12.01 5.94 -4.38
N VAL A 84 11.03 5.84 -3.49
CA VAL A 84 10.83 6.80 -2.39
C VAL A 84 10.88 6.07 -1.05
N VAL A 85 11.40 6.75 -0.03
CA VAL A 85 11.52 6.21 1.33
C VAL A 85 10.65 7.04 2.26
N TYR A 86 9.85 6.35 3.07
CA TYR A 86 9.09 6.93 4.17
C TYR A 86 9.58 6.35 5.49
N HIS A 87 9.65 7.20 6.51
CA HIS A 87 9.83 6.81 7.90
C HIS A 87 8.55 7.06 8.67
N GLU A 88 8.26 6.16 9.60
CA GLU A 88 7.18 6.33 10.56
C GLU A 88 7.46 7.57 11.42
N LYS A 89 6.48 8.47 11.50
CA LYS A 89 6.52 9.63 12.39
C LYS A 89 6.44 9.16 13.83
N ASP A 90 7.33 9.71 14.64
CA ASP A 90 7.38 9.42 16.06
C ASP A 90 6.02 9.65 16.74
N GLN A 91 5.58 8.62 17.48
CA GLN A 91 4.54 8.71 18.50
C GLN A 91 3.17 9.20 18.00
N THR A 92 2.84 8.92 16.74
CA THR A 92 1.52 9.23 16.17
C THR A 92 0.61 8.00 16.18
N SER A 93 -0.63 8.17 16.64
CA SER A 93 -1.68 7.15 16.56
C SER A 93 -2.91 7.76 15.86
N PRO A 94 -3.26 7.32 14.64
CA PRO A 94 -2.64 6.22 13.87
C PRO A 94 -1.21 6.57 13.38
N PRO A 95 -0.40 5.56 13.00
CA PRO A 95 0.94 5.78 12.45
C PRO A 95 0.85 6.71 11.24
N ALA A 96 1.55 7.83 11.31
CA ALA A 96 1.75 8.72 10.19
C ALA A 96 3.12 8.47 9.57
N TRP A 97 3.25 8.75 8.28
CA TRP A 97 4.51 8.55 7.55
C TRP A 97 5.02 9.91 7.11
N THR A 98 6.34 10.05 7.00
CA THR A 98 6.95 11.22 6.36
C THR A 98 8.02 10.79 5.40
N ARG A 99 8.13 11.52 4.29
CA ARG A 99 9.16 11.24 3.29
C ARG A 99 10.53 11.57 3.88
N VAL A 100 11.51 10.72 3.61
CA VAL A 100 12.91 11.05 3.88
C VAL A 100 13.32 12.10 2.85
N ALA A 101 13.73 13.28 3.32
CA ALA A 101 14.29 14.30 2.45
C ALA A 101 15.64 13.82 1.95
N VAL A 102 15.78 13.73 0.64
CA VAL A 102 17.09 13.60 -0.02
C VAL A 102 17.46 15.01 -0.41
N ASP A 103 18.67 15.44 -0.05
CA ASP A 103 19.17 16.71 -0.53
C ASP A 103 19.42 16.58 -2.04
N PRO A 104 18.69 17.30 -2.91
CA PRO A 104 18.88 17.21 -4.36
C PRO A 104 20.25 17.76 -4.80
N SER A 105 20.96 18.49 -3.93
CA SER A 105 22.30 19.00 -4.19
C SER A 105 23.42 18.04 -3.75
N ALA A 106 23.08 16.97 -3.03
CA ALA A 106 23.96 15.84 -2.84
C ALA A 106 24.05 15.11 -4.19
N ASP A 107 25.15 15.34 -4.91
CA ASP A 107 25.47 14.88 -6.26
C ASP A 107 25.72 13.35 -6.30
N ASP A 108 24.88 12.60 -5.59
CA ASP A 108 25.09 11.21 -5.23
C ASP A 108 24.47 10.26 -6.26
N GLY A 109 23.72 10.79 -7.24
CA GLY A 109 23.09 10.02 -8.32
C GLY A 109 22.07 8.97 -7.88
N ALA A 110 21.71 8.93 -6.59
CA ALA A 110 20.77 7.96 -6.07
C ALA A 110 19.35 8.28 -6.60
N PRO A 111 18.60 7.30 -7.14
CA PRO A 111 17.23 7.48 -7.66
C PRO A 111 16.20 7.64 -6.52
N LEU A 112 16.63 8.23 -5.41
CA LEU A 112 15.84 8.60 -4.26
C LEU A 112 15.43 10.06 -4.48
N ALA A 113 14.13 10.34 -4.42
CA ALA A 113 13.54 11.67 -4.68
C ALA A 113 13.11 11.97 -6.13
N GLN A 114 12.56 10.99 -6.85
CA GLN A 114 11.80 11.28 -8.07
C GLN A 114 10.67 12.28 -7.79
N GLU A 115 10.59 13.37 -8.57
CA GLU A 115 9.50 14.35 -8.49
C GLU A 115 8.22 13.81 -9.10
N ASP A 116 8.34 13.09 -10.22
CA ASP A 116 7.21 12.41 -10.87
C ASP A 116 6.83 11.14 -10.11
N SER A 117 5.80 11.28 -9.26
CA SER A 117 5.27 10.19 -8.44
C SER A 117 4.67 9.05 -9.26
N ALA A 118 4.29 9.28 -10.52
CA ALA A 118 3.79 8.23 -11.41
C ALA A 118 4.91 7.26 -11.86
N GLN A 119 6.16 7.73 -11.91
CA GLN A 119 7.33 6.93 -12.32
C GLN A 119 7.94 6.11 -11.18
N VAL A 120 7.54 6.38 -9.93
CA VAL A 120 8.01 5.61 -8.78
C VAL A 120 7.58 4.15 -8.92
N GLN A 121 8.57 3.26 -8.89
CA GLN A 121 8.37 1.81 -8.98
C GLN A 121 8.38 1.16 -7.59
N LEU A 122 9.19 1.69 -6.67
CA LEU A 122 9.42 1.14 -5.35
C LEU A 122 9.10 2.15 -4.24
N VAL A 123 8.51 1.67 -3.15
CA VAL A 123 8.30 2.43 -1.92
C VAL A 123 8.91 1.67 -0.75
N ALA A 124 9.84 2.30 -0.05
CA ALA A 124 10.47 1.76 1.14
C ALA A 124 9.81 2.36 2.40
N CYS A 125 9.24 1.50 3.23
CA CYS A 125 8.57 1.88 4.47
C CYS A 125 9.43 1.47 5.66
N ALA A 126 9.99 2.46 6.36
CA ALA A 126 10.87 2.27 7.51
C ALA A 126 10.11 2.41 8.83
N GLU A 127 9.91 1.28 9.51
CA GLU A 127 9.24 1.15 10.81
C GLU A 127 10.29 0.97 11.91
N ARG A 128 10.18 1.68 13.03
CA ARG A 128 11.11 1.48 14.16
C ARG A 128 10.78 0.15 14.84
N VAL A 129 11.75 -0.75 14.96
CA VAL A 129 11.56 -2.09 15.55
C VAL A 129 12.42 -2.38 16.76
N GLN A 130 13.47 -1.59 17.01
CA GLN A 130 14.29 -1.68 18.21
C GLN A 130 14.70 -0.27 18.65
N GLU A 131 14.93 -0.13 19.95
CA GLU A 131 15.41 1.10 20.56
C GLU A 131 16.32 0.78 21.75
N GLU A 132 17.38 1.56 21.91
CA GLU A 132 18.33 1.46 23.01
C GLU A 132 18.61 2.87 23.54
N ARG A 133 18.45 3.07 24.85
CA ARG A 133 18.74 4.37 25.47
C ARG A 133 20.24 4.65 25.43
N THR A 134 20.62 5.80 24.89
CA THR A 134 22.01 6.27 24.91
C THR A 134 22.30 7.07 26.17
N ARG A 135 23.56 7.51 26.34
CA ARG A 135 23.93 8.46 27.41
C ARG A 135 23.68 9.91 27.02
N GLU A 136 23.33 10.16 25.76
CA GLU A 136 23.15 11.50 25.20
C GLU A 136 21.76 12.08 25.51
N VAL A 137 21.71 13.40 25.58
CA VAL A 137 20.49 14.16 25.84
C VAL A 137 20.36 15.27 24.80
N CYS A 138 19.29 15.23 24.02
CA CYS A 138 18.97 16.24 23.03
C CYS A 138 18.35 17.46 23.70
N ARG A 139 18.98 18.62 23.48
CA ARG A 139 18.44 19.93 23.87
C ARG A 139 17.69 20.50 22.68
N LEU A 140 16.37 20.44 22.74
CA LEU A 140 15.47 20.91 21.70
C LEU A 140 14.68 22.12 22.21
N GLU A 141 14.05 22.84 21.30
CA GLU A 141 13.06 23.85 21.66
C GLU A 141 11.90 23.15 22.40
N GLY A 142 11.81 23.37 23.71
CA GLY A 142 10.84 22.70 24.58
C GLY A 142 11.45 21.85 25.71
N GLY A 143 12.76 21.59 25.69
CA GLY A 143 13.46 20.99 26.83
C GLY A 143 14.53 19.96 26.48
N ALA A 144 14.96 19.22 27.50
CA ALA A 144 15.94 18.16 27.41
C ALA A 144 15.24 16.81 27.25
N THR A 145 15.60 16.07 26.20
CA THR A 145 14.97 14.80 25.83
C THR A 145 16.06 13.72 25.68
N PRO A 146 15.97 12.56 26.37
CA PRO A 146 16.93 11.47 26.18
C PRO A 146 16.95 10.97 24.73
N LEU A 147 18.17 10.72 24.19
CA LEU A 147 18.36 10.14 22.87
C LEU A 147 18.35 8.60 22.94
N TYR A 148 17.62 7.98 22.03
CA TYR A 148 17.57 6.54 21.82
C TYR A 148 18.17 6.20 20.45
N ARG A 149 19.05 5.19 20.43
CA ARG A 149 19.52 4.57 19.20
C ARG A 149 18.43 3.64 18.69
N ALA A 150 17.93 3.87 17.48
CA ALA A 150 16.85 3.10 16.89
C ALA A 150 17.35 2.18 15.75
N VAL A 151 16.68 1.03 15.57
CA VAL A 151 16.84 0.18 14.39
C VAL A 151 15.52 0.17 13.62
N TYR A 152 15.60 0.34 12.31
CA TYR A 152 14.43 0.43 11.44
C TYR A 152 14.33 -0.83 10.58
N ARG A 153 13.16 -1.46 10.58
CA ARG A 153 12.79 -2.46 9.58
C ARG A 153 12.27 -1.73 8.36
N VAL A 154 12.95 -1.91 7.23
CA VAL A 154 12.56 -1.33 5.95
C VAL A 154 11.92 -2.40 5.09
N ARG A 155 10.62 -2.24 4.81
CA ARG A 155 9.89 -3.08 3.85
C ARG A 155 9.81 -2.34 2.52
N VAL A 156 10.38 -2.91 1.47
CA VAL A 156 10.32 -2.36 0.12
C VAL A 156 9.17 -3.00 -0.63
N ARG A 157 8.24 -2.18 -1.10
CA ARG A 157 7.03 -2.60 -1.83
C ARG A 157 7.04 -2.06 -3.25
N GLU A 158 6.50 -2.82 -4.18
CA GLU A 158 6.18 -2.33 -5.52
C GLU A 158 4.99 -1.36 -5.42
N ALA A 159 5.15 -0.13 -5.94
CA ALA A 159 4.11 0.90 -5.87
C ALA A 159 2.81 0.47 -6.54
N ARG A 160 2.94 -0.26 -7.65
CA ARG A 160 1.81 -0.73 -8.47
C ARG A 160 0.97 -1.81 -7.82
N THR A 161 1.57 -2.67 -7.00
CA THR A 161 0.92 -3.91 -6.52
C THR A 161 0.90 -4.05 -4.99
N ALA A 162 1.57 -3.16 -4.26
CA ALA A 162 1.87 -3.26 -2.83
C ALA A 162 2.66 -4.52 -2.41
N ARG A 163 3.10 -5.34 -3.36
CA ARG A 163 3.86 -6.57 -3.09
C ARG A 163 5.21 -6.21 -2.49
N THR A 164 5.55 -6.82 -1.36
CA THR A 164 6.88 -6.70 -0.77
C THR A 164 7.89 -7.43 -1.64
N VAL A 165 8.93 -6.71 -2.08
CA VAL A 165 10.02 -7.24 -2.92
C VAL A 165 11.31 -7.44 -2.14
N ALA A 166 11.48 -6.70 -1.05
CA ALA A 166 12.61 -6.86 -0.14
C ALA A 166 12.23 -6.41 1.28
N GLU A 167 12.94 -6.93 2.27
CA GLU A 167 12.90 -6.47 3.65
C GLU A 167 14.33 -6.49 4.21
N THR A 168 14.72 -5.43 4.93
CA THR A 168 16.04 -5.32 5.56
C THR A 168 15.99 -4.48 6.83
N LEU A 169 17.07 -4.49 7.61
CA LEU A 169 17.25 -3.62 8.77
C LEU A 169 18.23 -2.50 8.43
N VAL A 170 17.84 -1.26 8.71
CA VAL A 170 18.70 -0.09 8.62
C VAL A 170 19.05 0.37 10.04
N ARG A 171 20.35 0.58 10.27
CA ARG A 171 20.87 1.22 11.49
C ARG A 171 21.41 2.60 11.09
N PRO A 172 20.96 3.69 11.73
CA PRO A 172 21.55 5.01 11.52
C PRO A 172 23.05 4.97 11.82
N THR A 173 23.87 5.49 10.91
CA THR A 173 25.31 5.63 11.16
C THR A 173 25.60 6.79 12.12
N ALA A 174 24.79 7.85 12.04
CA ALA A 174 24.92 9.04 12.86
C ALA A 174 24.15 8.91 14.19
N GLU A 175 24.86 9.09 15.31
CA GLU A 175 24.28 9.14 16.65
C GLU A 175 24.01 10.58 17.11
N GLN A 176 23.51 11.39 16.18
CA GLN A 176 23.31 12.82 16.40
C GLN A 176 21.87 13.09 16.82
N CYS A 177 21.69 14.08 17.69
CA CYS A 177 20.35 14.59 17.99
C CYS A 177 19.70 15.13 16.72
N PRO A 178 18.49 14.69 16.38
CA PRO A 178 17.79 15.20 15.21
C PRO A 178 17.52 16.70 15.40
N ARG A 179 17.72 17.49 14.34
CA ARG A 179 17.57 18.95 14.39
C ARG A 179 16.13 19.39 14.66
N PHE A 180 15.18 18.65 14.10
CA PHE A 180 13.75 18.92 14.22
C PHE A 180 13.03 17.62 14.50
N ILE A 181 12.37 17.53 15.66
CA ILE A 181 11.43 16.46 15.98
C ILE A 181 10.22 17.02 16.69
N HIS A 182 9.09 16.35 16.51
CA HIS A 182 7.94 16.55 17.35
C HIS A 182 8.05 15.60 18.54
N VAL A 183 8.23 16.15 19.74
CA VAL A 183 8.34 15.37 20.97
C VAL A 183 6.96 15.30 21.63
N ASP A 184 6.45 14.10 21.89
CA ASP A 184 5.27 13.95 22.74
C ASP A 184 5.64 14.34 24.18
N SER A 185 4.93 15.32 24.72
CA SER A 185 5.06 15.75 26.13
C SER A 185 4.88 14.62 27.15
N ARG A 186 4.12 13.56 26.83
CA ARG A 186 3.87 12.41 27.72
C ARG A 186 5.00 11.40 27.69
N ASP A 187 5.78 11.38 26.61
CA ASP A 187 6.87 10.44 26.41
C ASP A 187 7.99 11.12 25.62
N PRO A 188 8.78 11.96 26.30
CA PRO A 188 9.79 12.76 25.63
C PRO A 188 11.00 11.90 25.29
N ARG A 189 10.96 11.29 24.10
CA ARG A 189 12.07 10.49 23.54
C ARG A 189 12.45 11.03 22.16
N ALA A 190 13.75 11.18 21.95
CA ALA A 190 14.33 11.47 20.65
C ALA A 190 14.96 10.19 20.10
N TYR A 191 14.87 9.96 18.79
CA TYR A 191 15.46 8.79 18.15
C TYR A 191 16.52 9.20 17.12
N THR A 192 17.57 8.41 16.99
CA THR A 192 18.49 8.51 15.85
C THR A 192 17.74 8.16 14.56
N LEU A 193 17.81 9.03 13.55
CA LEU A 193 17.16 8.81 12.25
C LEU A 193 18.20 8.37 11.21
N PRO A 194 17.93 7.35 10.38
CA PRO A 194 18.81 7.03 9.28
C PRO A 194 18.85 8.17 8.27
N SER A 195 20.04 8.47 7.77
CA SER A 195 20.25 9.44 6.70
C SER A 195 19.77 8.89 5.35
N ALA A 196 19.61 9.77 4.35
CA ALA A 196 19.38 9.34 2.98
C ALA A 196 20.49 8.39 2.48
N GLN A 197 21.74 8.63 2.90
CA GLN A 197 22.88 7.80 2.56
C GLN A 197 22.80 6.40 3.20
N ASP A 198 22.37 6.30 4.47
CA ASP A 198 22.15 5.01 5.14
C ASP A 198 21.13 4.15 4.37
N TYR A 199 20.03 4.77 3.92
CA TYR A 199 19.05 4.08 3.07
C TYR A 199 19.61 3.72 1.70
N ALA A 200 20.30 4.65 1.03
CA ALA A 200 20.86 4.42 -0.29
C ALA A 200 21.82 3.23 -0.30
N GLN A 201 22.72 3.16 0.68
CA GLN A 201 23.65 2.04 0.84
C GLN A 201 22.92 0.73 1.11
N GLN A 202 21.98 0.73 2.06
CA GLN A 202 21.29 -0.49 2.48
C GLN A 202 20.30 -1.02 1.43
N LEU A 203 19.81 -0.17 0.53
CA LEU A 203 18.83 -0.50 -0.51
C LEU A 203 19.45 -0.54 -1.92
N ALA A 204 20.77 -0.40 -2.05
CA ALA A 204 21.46 -0.37 -3.34
C ALA A 204 21.16 -1.60 -4.20
N ASP A 205 21.12 -2.80 -3.60
CA ASP A 205 20.87 -4.04 -4.33
C ASP A 205 19.47 -4.06 -4.97
N VAL A 206 18.42 -3.70 -4.23
CA VAL A 206 17.05 -3.72 -4.76
C VAL A 206 16.79 -2.60 -5.77
N MET A 207 17.49 -1.46 -5.63
CA MET A 207 17.40 -0.36 -6.58
C MET A 207 18.13 -0.67 -7.89
N ASN A 208 19.28 -1.34 -7.85
CA ASN A 208 20.16 -1.48 -9.02
C ASN A 208 20.10 -2.87 -9.66
N ALA A 209 19.70 -3.92 -8.93
CA ALA A 209 19.55 -5.24 -9.51
C ALA A 209 18.39 -5.26 -10.52
N PRO A 210 18.49 -6.06 -11.59
CA PRO A 210 17.35 -6.32 -12.46
C PRO A 210 16.17 -6.81 -11.63
N ALA A 211 15.00 -6.20 -11.83
CA ALA A 211 13.79 -6.62 -11.14
C ALA A 211 13.57 -8.11 -11.38
N ALA A 212 13.57 -8.89 -10.29
CA ALA A 212 13.22 -10.30 -10.35
C ALA A 212 11.84 -10.38 -10.99
N GLY A 213 11.79 -10.92 -12.21
CA GLY A 213 10.52 -11.15 -12.89
C GLY A 213 9.57 -11.91 -11.97
N PRO A 214 8.25 -11.89 -12.23
CA PRO A 214 7.36 -12.82 -11.56
C PRO A 214 8.01 -14.21 -11.63
N PRO A 215 8.07 -14.98 -10.52
CA PRO A 215 8.69 -16.29 -10.53
C PRO A 215 8.15 -17.03 -11.74
N ALA A 216 9.05 -17.49 -12.62
CA ALA A 216 8.65 -18.15 -13.84
C ALA A 216 7.61 -19.20 -13.44
N ARG A 217 6.41 -19.11 -14.01
CA ARG A 217 5.36 -20.10 -13.72
C ARG A 217 5.99 -21.45 -14.02
N ASP A 218 6.13 -22.29 -12.99
CA ASP A 218 6.61 -23.64 -13.17
C ASP A 218 5.64 -24.31 -14.14
N PRO A 219 6.05 -24.61 -15.38
CA PRO A 219 5.15 -25.16 -16.38
C PRO A 219 4.60 -26.53 -15.95
N CYS A 220 5.19 -27.16 -14.93
CA CYS A 220 4.76 -28.43 -14.36
C CYS A 220 3.87 -28.29 -13.12
N ARG A 221 3.66 -27.08 -12.57
CA ARG A 221 2.68 -26.89 -11.50
C ARG A 221 1.30 -26.74 -12.13
N GLU A 222 0.63 -27.88 -12.34
CA GLU A 222 -0.79 -27.90 -12.69
C GLU A 222 -1.55 -26.99 -11.71
N PRO A 223 -2.47 -26.15 -12.21
CA PRO A 223 -3.34 -25.39 -11.34
C PRO A 223 -4.10 -26.42 -10.49
N SER A 224 -3.85 -26.41 -9.19
CA SER A 224 -4.64 -27.12 -8.18
C SER A 224 -6.02 -26.45 -8.13
N GLY A 225 -6.78 -26.65 -9.19
CA GLY A 225 -8.17 -26.27 -9.34
C GLY A 225 -9.00 -27.48 -8.96
N ASP A 226 -9.65 -27.35 -7.81
CA ASP A 226 -10.73 -28.21 -7.37
C ASP A 226 -11.72 -28.53 -8.50
N SER A 227 -12.05 -29.82 -8.57
CA SER A 227 -13.34 -30.38 -8.98
C SER A 227 -13.92 -29.93 -10.32
N SER A 228 -13.46 -30.56 -11.40
CA SER A 228 -14.29 -30.80 -12.58
C SER A 228 -14.34 -32.30 -12.86
N SER A 229 -15.54 -32.86 -12.78
CA SER A 229 -15.91 -34.24 -13.10
C SER A 229 -15.87 -34.49 -14.62
N GLY A 230 -14.71 -34.25 -15.23
CA GLY A 230 -14.42 -34.56 -16.63
C GLY A 230 -13.57 -35.84 -16.76
N PRO A 231 -13.67 -36.57 -17.89
CA PRO A 231 -12.84 -37.74 -18.14
C PRO A 231 -11.34 -37.37 -18.13
N PRO A 232 -10.46 -38.29 -17.68
CA PRO A 232 -9.04 -38.02 -17.49
C PRO A 232 -8.39 -37.56 -18.79
N ALA A 233 -7.79 -36.37 -18.76
CA ALA A 233 -6.94 -35.90 -19.85
C ALA A 233 -5.67 -36.76 -19.93
N PRO A 234 -5.11 -36.99 -21.13
CA PRO A 234 -3.89 -37.76 -21.30
C PRO A 234 -2.72 -37.11 -20.54
N GLU A 235 -2.00 -37.97 -19.83
CA GLU A 235 -0.85 -37.67 -18.97
C GLU A 235 0.22 -36.89 -19.75
N ARG A 236 0.36 -35.59 -19.47
CA ARG A 236 1.43 -34.78 -20.08
C ARG A 236 2.72 -35.04 -19.34
N THR A 237 3.64 -35.76 -19.99
CA THR A 237 4.97 -36.03 -19.44
C THR A 237 5.79 -34.74 -19.43
N CYS A 238 6.13 -34.21 -18.26
CA CYS A 238 7.05 -33.08 -18.16
C CYS A 238 8.47 -33.51 -18.61
N PRO A 239 9.13 -32.77 -19.51
CA PRO A 239 10.50 -33.07 -19.89
C PRO A 239 11.44 -32.86 -18.68
N PRO A 240 12.49 -33.69 -18.54
CA PRO A 240 13.41 -33.59 -17.41
C PRO A 240 14.15 -32.25 -17.43
N LEU A 241 14.13 -31.54 -16.29
CA LEU A 241 14.89 -30.30 -16.07
C LEU A 241 16.38 -30.55 -16.32
N ARG A 242 16.94 -29.93 -17.36
CA ARG A 242 18.40 -29.89 -17.58
C ARG A 242 19.02 -29.05 -16.46
N ARG A 243 19.86 -29.65 -15.63
CA ARG A 243 20.69 -28.92 -14.67
C ARG A 243 21.66 -28.00 -15.44
N PRO A 244 21.78 -26.71 -15.07
CA PRO A 244 22.83 -25.86 -15.59
C PRO A 244 24.21 -26.41 -15.17
N ARG A 245 25.18 -26.32 -16.08
CA ARG A 245 26.59 -26.65 -15.84
C ARG A 245 27.32 -25.46 -15.23
#